data_AF-A0A3S3ENI9-F1
#
_entry.id   AF-A0A3S3ENI9-F1
#
_cell.length_a   1.000
_cell.length_b   1.000
_cell.length_c   1.000
_cell.angle_alpha   90.00
_cell.angle_beta   90.00
_cell.angle_gamma   90.00
#
_symmetry.space_group_name_H-M   'P 1'
#
loop_
_entity.id
_entity.type
_entity.pdbx_description
1 polymer ?
#
loop_
_entity_poly.entity_id
_entity_poly.type
_entity_poly.pdbx_seq_one_letter_code
_entity_poly.pdbx_strand_id
1 'polypeptide(L)'
;MKMTRGKLLLLAMAMQLSAWGTASAGPLFMHTGGRTTQPVGHYELCQRIPIECNERTPNGSPVELTRKLWATMIKVNNSVNTRVKPRTDMEIYGVEEYWAYPDNGFGDCEDFALEKRRELMAAGVPAGDLLMTVVRQPNGDGHAVLTVRTSLGEFILDNLEPKVLAWNDTVYTYLKRQSTENSGVWVSINDGREDAVASVR
;
A
#
# COMPACT_ATOMS: atom_id res chain seq x y z
N MET A 1 46.45 -4.52 -72.95
CA MET A 1 45.03 -4.27 -72.62
C MET A 1 44.95 -3.95 -71.12
N LYS A 2 44.63 -2.69 -70.77
CA LYS A 2 44.51 -2.21 -69.38
C LYS A 2 43.20 -2.71 -68.77
N MET A 3 43.19 -3.10 -67.49
CA MET A 3 42.07 -2.99 -66.53
C MET A 3 42.59 -3.44 -65.14
N THR A 4 43.03 -2.50 -64.28
CA THR A 4 42.30 -1.85 -63.16
C THR A 4 42.37 -2.58 -61.81
N ARG A 5 42.97 -1.89 -60.84
CA ARG A 5 43.05 -2.20 -59.40
C ARG A 5 41.65 -2.31 -58.77
N GLY A 6 41.41 -3.36 -57.99
CA GLY A 6 40.32 -3.42 -57.02
C GLY A 6 40.90 -3.45 -55.60
N LYS A 7 40.73 -2.35 -54.85
CA LYS A 7 41.06 -2.28 -53.43
C LYS A 7 40.05 -3.12 -52.65
N LEU A 8 40.51 -4.09 -51.86
CA LEU A 8 39.68 -4.73 -50.83
C LEU A 8 39.38 -3.69 -49.75
N LEU A 9 38.15 -3.17 -49.74
CA LEU A 9 37.58 -2.42 -48.63
C LEU A 9 36.90 -3.43 -47.70
N LEU A 10 37.54 -3.77 -46.59
CA LEU A 10 36.90 -4.43 -45.46
C LEU A 10 35.95 -3.42 -44.79
N LEU A 11 34.65 -3.52 -45.08
CA LEU A 11 33.63 -2.85 -44.26
C LEU A 11 33.54 -3.61 -42.93
N ALA A 12 34.07 -3.01 -41.86
CA ALA A 12 33.74 -3.39 -40.50
C ALA A 12 32.30 -2.93 -40.21
N MET A 13 31.35 -3.85 -40.32
CA MET A 13 29.96 -3.62 -39.96
C MET A 13 29.87 -3.64 -38.43
N ALA A 14 29.92 -2.47 -37.80
CA ALA A 14 29.72 -2.33 -36.37
C ALA A 14 28.27 -2.71 -36.03
N MET A 15 28.07 -3.92 -35.50
CA MET A 15 26.83 -4.32 -34.84
C MET A 15 26.65 -3.45 -33.60
N GLN A 16 25.90 -2.36 -33.73
CA GLN A 16 25.34 -1.65 -32.58
C GLN A 16 24.23 -2.52 -31.99
N LEU A 17 24.59 -3.37 -31.04
CA LEU A 17 23.63 -3.99 -30.12
C LEU A 17 23.06 -2.88 -29.24
N SER A 18 21.94 -2.30 -29.65
CA SER A 18 21.10 -1.50 -28.76
C SER A 18 20.62 -2.41 -27.65
N ALA A 19 21.23 -2.31 -26.47
CA ALA A 19 20.75 -2.98 -25.27
C ALA A 19 19.38 -2.39 -24.92
N TRP A 20 18.32 -3.11 -25.28
CA TRP A 20 16.98 -2.79 -24.80
C TRP A 20 16.95 -3.22 -23.33
N GLY A 21 17.15 -2.27 -22.44
CA GLY A 21 16.94 -2.49 -21.01
C GLY A 21 15.49 -2.89 -20.79
N THR A 22 15.25 -4.15 -20.41
CA THR A 22 13.95 -4.58 -19.95
C THR A 22 13.72 -3.93 -18.59
N ALA A 23 12.92 -2.85 -18.54
CA ALA A 23 12.43 -2.32 -17.29
C ALA A 23 11.54 -3.39 -16.65
N SER A 24 12.03 -4.04 -15.59
CA SER A 24 11.26 -5.01 -14.82
C SER A 24 10.29 -4.22 -13.94
N ALA A 25 9.02 -4.18 -14.34
CA ALA A 25 7.97 -3.67 -13.46
C ALA A 25 7.82 -4.65 -12.27
N GLY A 26 7.88 -4.12 -11.04
CA GLY A 26 7.64 -4.92 -9.84
C GLY A 26 6.21 -5.48 -9.81
N PRO A 27 5.91 -6.43 -8.92
CA PRO A 27 4.57 -7.02 -8.80
C PRO A 27 3.50 -5.95 -8.53
N LEU A 28 2.38 -6.00 -9.26
CA LEU A 28 1.28 -5.04 -9.12
C LEU A 28 0.46 -5.24 -7.83
N PHE A 29 0.55 -6.43 -7.24
CA PHE A 29 -0.15 -6.81 -6.01
C PHE A 29 0.85 -7.42 -5.03
N MET A 30 0.70 -7.12 -3.75
CA MET A 30 1.48 -7.72 -2.67
C MET A 30 1.26 -9.23 -2.62
N HIS A 31 2.35 -9.99 -2.52
CA HIS A 31 2.28 -11.41 -2.23
C HIS A 31 1.95 -11.60 -0.74
N THR A 32 0.83 -12.24 -0.44
CA THR A 32 0.40 -12.50 0.93
C THR A 32 0.68 -13.94 1.35
N GLY A 33 1.06 -14.14 2.60
CA GLY A 33 1.19 -15.45 3.23
C GLY A 33 -0.07 -15.87 3.99
N GLY A 34 0.13 -16.66 5.05
CA GLY A 34 -0.95 -17.17 5.89
C GLY A 34 -1.50 -16.13 6.87
N ARG A 35 -2.48 -16.56 7.67
CA ARG A 35 -3.04 -15.75 8.76
C ARG A 35 -1.95 -15.38 9.77
N THR A 36 -1.95 -14.13 10.21
CA THR A 36 -0.97 -13.58 11.17
C THR A 36 -1.67 -12.87 12.34
N THR A 37 -0.89 -12.30 13.26
CA THR A 37 -1.38 -11.57 14.41
C THR A 37 -2.02 -10.24 14.02
N GLN A 38 -3.20 -9.98 14.57
CA GLN A 38 -3.88 -8.69 14.50
C GLN A 38 -3.13 -7.67 15.38
N PRO A 39 -2.98 -6.39 14.96
CA PRO A 39 -2.49 -5.32 15.82
C PRO A 39 -3.38 -5.18 17.06
N VAL A 40 -2.77 -4.92 18.23
CA VAL A 40 -3.51 -4.83 19.50
C VAL A 40 -4.55 -3.71 19.46
N GLY A 41 -4.17 -2.52 18.97
CA GLY A 41 -5.10 -1.39 18.84
C GLY A 41 -6.29 -1.70 17.94
N HIS A 42 -6.07 -2.40 16.81
CA HIS A 42 -7.16 -2.86 15.96
C HIS A 42 -8.05 -3.91 16.66
N TYR A 43 -7.48 -4.84 17.43
CA TYR A 43 -8.29 -5.81 18.19
C TYR A 43 -9.21 -5.08 19.19
N GLU A 44 -8.70 -4.09 19.90
CA GLU A 44 -9.49 -3.30 20.84
C GLU A 44 -10.54 -2.43 20.12
N LEU A 45 -10.19 -1.85 18.96
CA LEU A 45 -11.15 -1.20 18.08
C LEU A 45 -12.30 -2.14 17.72
N CYS A 46 -12.03 -3.40 17.37
CA CYS A 46 -13.09 -4.39 17.07
C CYS A 46 -14.07 -4.57 18.24
N GLN A 47 -13.58 -4.49 19.47
CA GLN A 47 -14.43 -4.62 20.65
C GLN A 47 -15.34 -3.39 20.84
N ARG A 48 -14.84 -2.20 20.50
CA ARG A 48 -15.58 -0.93 20.60
C ARG A 48 -16.51 -0.69 19.40
N ILE A 49 -16.05 -1.03 18.20
CA ILE A 49 -16.68 -0.78 16.90
C ILE A 49 -16.68 -2.09 16.10
N PRO A 50 -17.60 -3.05 16.39
CA PRO A 50 -17.56 -4.37 15.79
C PRO A 50 -17.66 -4.39 14.26
N ILE A 51 -18.21 -3.34 13.64
CA ILE A 51 -18.33 -3.28 12.19
C ILE A 51 -16.96 -3.23 11.49
N GLU A 52 -15.95 -2.59 12.09
CA GLU A 52 -14.59 -2.51 11.53
C GLU A 52 -13.93 -3.89 11.34
N CYS A 53 -14.47 -4.93 11.99
CA CYS A 53 -13.90 -6.28 11.99
C CYS A 53 -14.87 -7.37 11.52
N ASN A 54 -16.09 -6.99 11.12
CA ASN A 54 -17.13 -7.92 10.67
C ASN A 54 -17.55 -7.68 9.21
N GLU A 55 -16.92 -6.73 8.52
CA GLU A 55 -17.10 -6.56 7.09
C GLU A 55 -16.61 -7.80 6.34
N ARG A 56 -17.47 -8.31 5.46
CA ARG A 56 -17.17 -9.48 4.62
C ARG A 56 -17.33 -9.10 3.16
N THR A 57 -16.28 -9.31 2.38
CA THR A 57 -16.30 -9.09 0.94
C THR A 57 -16.20 -10.44 0.25
N PRO A 58 -17.12 -10.80 -0.66
CA PRO A 58 -17.02 -12.04 -1.42
C PRO A 58 -15.68 -12.11 -2.15
N ASN A 59 -15.11 -13.31 -2.24
CA ASN A 59 -13.90 -13.50 -3.03
C ASN A 59 -14.17 -13.14 -4.49
N GLY A 60 -13.36 -12.23 -5.04
CA GLY A 60 -13.56 -11.65 -6.35
C GLY A 60 -12.39 -10.82 -6.85
N SER A 61 -12.52 -10.36 -8.10
CA SER A 61 -11.59 -9.41 -8.68
C SER A 61 -11.59 -8.10 -7.89
N PRO A 62 -10.44 -7.41 -7.79
CA PRO A 62 -10.38 -6.07 -7.23
C PRO A 62 -11.39 -5.11 -7.86
N VAL A 63 -11.77 -4.05 -7.13
CA VAL A 63 -12.54 -2.94 -7.68
C VAL A 63 -11.89 -2.36 -8.95
N GLU A 64 -12.70 -2.05 -9.96
CA GLU A 64 -12.21 -1.47 -11.21
C GLU A 64 -11.65 -0.06 -10.98
N LEU A 65 -10.40 0.18 -11.38
CA LEU A 65 -9.81 1.52 -11.32
C LEU A 65 -10.31 2.42 -12.45
N THR A 66 -11.43 3.09 -12.20
CA THR A 66 -11.95 4.13 -13.09
C THR A 66 -11.29 5.49 -12.81
N ARG A 67 -11.36 6.43 -13.77
CA ARG A 67 -10.94 7.83 -13.53
C ARG A 67 -11.65 8.47 -12.34
N LYS A 68 -12.93 8.11 -12.13
CA LYS A 68 -13.74 8.59 -11.00
C LYS A 68 -13.20 8.05 -9.68
N LEU A 69 -12.90 6.75 -9.61
CA LEU A 69 -12.33 6.15 -8.40
C LEU A 69 -10.95 6.74 -8.08
N TRP A 70 -10.08 6.88 -9.09
CA TRP A 70 -8.77 7.51 -8.92
C TRP A 70 -8.86 8.94 -8.36
N ALA A 71 -9.74 9.77 -8.94
CA ALA A 71 -9.98 11.13 -8.42
C ALA A 71 -10.55 11.11 -6.99
N THR A 72 -11.38 10.12 -6.65
CA THR A 72 -11.94 9.95 -5.31
C THR A 72 -10.83 9.61 -4.30
N MET A 73 -9.94 8.66 -4.62
CA MET A 73 -8.80 8.30 -3.78
C MET A 73 -7.91 9.51 -3.49
N ILE A 74 -7.58 10.30 -4.52
CA ILE A 74 -6.77 11.53 -4.34
C ILE A 74 -7.51 12.54 -3.45
N LYS A 75 -8.80 12.76 -3.69
CA LYS A 75 -9.60 13.71 -2.91
C LYS A 75 -9.66 13.31 -1.44
N VAL A 76 -9.95 12.04 -1.15
CA VAL A 76 -10.02 11.50 0.21
C VAL A 76 -8.66 11.63 0.89
N ASN A 77 -7.58 11.17 0.24
CA ASN A 77 -6.22 11.26 0.81
C ASN A 77 -5.87 12.70 1.21
N ASN A 78 -6.05 13.64 0.29
CA ASN A 78 -5.74 15.04 0.52
C ASN A 78 -6.66 15.68 1.58
N SER A 79 -7.95 15.37 1.56
CA SER A 79 -8.91 15.95 2.51
C SER A 79 -8.62 15.50 3.93
N VAL A 80 -8.39 14.20 4.15
CA VAL A 80 -8.05 13.65 5.46
C VAL A 80 -6.73 14.23 5.94
N ASN A 81 -5.69 14.22 5.08
CA ASN A 81 -4.36 14.74 5.42
C ASN A 81 -4.38 16.25 5.76
N THR A 82 -5.37 17.00 5.28
CA THR A 82 -5.49 18.43 5.55
C THR A 82 -6.27 18.71 6.84
N ARG A 83 -7.35 17.97 7.10
CA ARG A 83 -8.28 18.30 8.20
C ARG A 83 -7.92 17.63 9.52
N VAL A 84 -7.25 16.47 9.48
CA VAL A 84 -6.78 15.77 10.68
C VAL A 84 -5.40 16.28 11.03
N LYS A 85 -5.19 16.66 12.28
CA LYS A 85 -3.92 17.17 12.78
C LYS A 85 -3.15 16.03 13.45
N PRO A 86 -1.86 15.81 13.10
CA PRO A 86 -1.08 14.72 13.65
C PRO A 86 -0.83 14.94 15.16
N ARG A 87 -1.20 13.96 15.97
CA ARG A 87 -0.95 13.84 17.43
C ARG A 87 -0.89 12.37 17.78
N THR A 88 -0.01 11.99 18.69
CA THR A 88 0.09 10.59 19.12
C THR A 88 -1.06 10.21 20.05
N ASP A 89 -1.36 8.92 20.15
CA ASP A 89 -2.33 8.42 21.12
C ASP A 89 -1.98 8.76 22.58
N MET A 90 -0.70 8.86 22.89
CA MET A 90 -0.27 9.30 24.22
C MET A 90 -0.70 10.76 24.49
N GLU A 91 -0.64 11.63 23.48
CA GLU A 91 -1.09 13.02 23.61
C GLU A 91 -2.62 13.14 23.68
N ILE A 92 -3.36 12.28 22.97
CA ILE A 92 -4.83 12.36 22.87
C ILE A 92 -5.53 11.60 24.01
N TYR A 93 -5.08 10.37 24.29
CA TYR A 93 -5.75 9.40 25.15
C TYR A 93 -4.92 8.96 26.36
N GLY A 94 -3.61 9.25 26.38
CA GLY A 94 -2.72 8.88 27.48
C GLY A 94 -2.32 7.40 27.50
N VAL A 95 -2.42 6.72 26.36
CA VAL A 95 -2.03 5.31 26.17
C VAL A 95 -1.14 5.19 24.93
N GLU A 96 -0.40 4.09 24.81
CA GLU A 96 0.53 3.89 23.68
C GLU A 96 -0.18 3.67 22.34
N GLU A 97 -1.40 3.11 22.35
CA GLU A 97 -2.12 2.72 21.14
C GLU A 97 -3.64 2.77 21.39
N TYR A 98 -4.38 3.48 20.55
CA TYR A 98 -5.81 3.69 20.62
C TYR A 98 -6.41 4.02 19.25
N TRP A 99 -6.68 2.98 18.46
CA TRP A 99 -7.32 3.14 17.15
C TRP A 99 -8.71 3.76 17.30
N ALA A 100 -8.97 4.87 16.61
CA ALA A 100 -10.25 5.56 16.59
C ALA A 100 -10.50 6.29 15.26
N TYR A 101 -11.73 6.76 15.06
CA TYR A 101 -11.94 7.78 14.02
C TYR A 101 -11.52 9.14 14.57
N PRO A 102 -10.81 9.97 13.79
CA PRO A 102 -10.33 11.28 14.22
C PRO A 102 -11.45 12.34 14.19
N ASP A 103 -12.61 12.04 14.78
CA ASP A 103 -13.78 12.92 14.81
C ASP A 103 -13.54 14.20 15.64
N ASN A 104 -12.54 14.16 16.54
CA ASN A 104 -12.05 15.33 17.28
C ASN A 104 -11.05 16.19 16.47
N GLY A 105 -10.70 15.79 15.24
CA GLY A 105 -9.76 16.46 14.36
C GLY A 105 -8.28 16.12 14.61
N PHE A 106 -7.98 15.12 15.44
CA PHE A 106 -6.63 14.66 15.76
C PHE A 106 -6.51 13.14 15.59
N GLY A 107 -5.31 12.68 15.31
CA GLY A 107 -4.96 11.26 15.25
C GLY A 107 -3.53 11.08 14.75
N ASP A 108 -3.06 9.84 14.69
CA ASP A 108 -1.78 9.46 14.10
C ASP A 108 -2.00 8.51 12.89
N CYS A 109 -1.10 7.55 12.64
CA CYS A 109 -1.04 6.90 11.33
C CYS A 109 -2.26 6.04 11.02
N GLU A 110 -2.72 5.22 11.96
CA GLU A 110 -3.84 4.33 11.80
C GLU A 110 -5.16 5.09 11.77
N ASP A 111 -5.31 6.17 12.53
CA ASP A 111 -6.53 6.97 12.59
C ASP A 111 -6.77 7.65 11.23
N PHE A 112 -5.70 8.16 10.60
CA PHE A 112 -5.78 8.70 9.25
C PHE A 112 -6.16 7.60 8.23
N ALA A 113 -5.58 6.41 8.35
CA ALA A 113 -5.87 5.31 7.45
C ALA A 113 -7.31 4.77 7.63
N LEU A 114 -7.81 4.67 8.87
CA LEU A 114 -9.19 4.33 9.20
C LEU A 114 -10.16 5.35 8.63
N GLU A 115 -9.85 6.63 8.73
CA GLU A 115 -10.72 7.68 8.21
C GLU A 115 -10.81 7.65 6.68
N LYS A 116 -9.68 7.45 6.01
CA LYS A 116 -9.65 7.29 4.55
C LYS A 116 -10.44 6.06 4.11
N ARG A 117 -10.36 4.98 4.89
CA ARG A 117 -11.16 3.77 4.66
C ARG A 117 -12.64 4.08 4.79
N ARG A 118 -13.07 4.71 5.89
CA ARG A 118 -14.46 5.09 6.16
C ARG A 118 -15.04 5.90 4.99
N GLU A 119 -14.31 6.91 4.51
CA GLU A 119 -14.76 7.72 3.38
C GLU A 119 -14.82 6.98 2.05
N LEU A 120 -13.87 6.09 1.76
CA LEU A 120 -13.88 5.30 0.52
C LEU A 120 -14.95 4.21 0.54
N MET A 121 -15.24 3.62 1.70
CA MET A 121 -16.39 2.72 1.88
C MET A 121 -17.70 3.47 1.65
N ALA A 122 -17.84 4.68 2.20
CA ALA A 122 -19.00 5.53 1.96
C ALA A 122 -19.13 5.93 0.48
N ALA A 123 -18.03 5.98 -0.27
CA ALA A 123 -18.01 6.19 -1.72
C ALA A 123 -18.32 4.91 -2.55
N GLY A 124 -18.55 3.78 -1.89
CA GLY A 124 -18.97 2.51 -2.51
C GLY A 124 -17.83 1.54 -2.83
N VAL A 125 -16.61 1.78 -2.36
CA VAL A 125 -15.52 0.81 -2.51
C VAL A 125 -15.69 -0.31 -1.48
N PRO A 126 -15.62 -1.60 -1.87
CA PRO A 126 -15.76 -2.71 -0.95
C PRO A 126 -14.67 -2.72 0.14
N ALA A 127 -15.02 -3.11 1.36
CA ALA A 127 -14.08 -3.19 2.47
C ALA A 127 -12.89 -4.13 2.19
N GLY A 128 -13.10 -5.20 1.41
CA GLY A 128 -12.06 -6.14 0.98
C GLY A 128 -11.05 -5.59 -0.02
N ASP A 129 -11.30 -4.40 -0.56
CA ASP A 129 -10.36 -3.64 -1.39
C ASP A 129 -9.78 -2.43 -0.64
N LEU A 130 -10.12 -2.24 0.63
CA LEU A 130 -9.65 -1.16 1.51
C LEU A 130 -9.05 -1.75 2.78
N LEU A 131 -7.78 -2.05 2.72
CA LEU A 131 -7.11 -2.90 3.71
C LEU A 131 -6.21 -2.06 4.60
N MET A 132 -6.45 -2.11 5.91
CA MET A 132 -5.48 -1.60 6.88
C MET A 132 -4.21 -2.42 6.78
N THR A 133 -3.07 -1.74 6.66
CA THR A 133 -1.78 -2.36 6.39
C THR A 133 -0.73 -1.79 7.33
N VAL A 134 0.01 -2.70 7.98
CA VAL A 134 1.13 -2.36 8.86
C VAL A 134 2.43 -2.50 8.09
N VAL A 135 3.24 -1.46 8.15
CA VAL A 135 4.52 -1.36 7.47
C VAL A 135 5.63 -0.96 8.44
N ARG A 136 6.88 -1.11 7.98
CA ARG A 136 8.06 -0.58 8.64
C ARG A 136 8.68 0.50 7.76
N GLN A 137 8.97 1.64 8.38
CA GLN A 137 9.66 2.77 7.77
C GLN A 137 11.17 2.50 7.63
N PRO A 138 11.89 3.19 6.74
CA PRO A 138 13.34 3.01 6.57
C PRO A 138 14.17 3.25 7.84
N ASN A 139 13.67 4.07 8.77
CA ASN A 139 14.30 4.33 10.07
C ASN A 139 14.03 3.23 11.12
N GLY A 140 13.20 2.23 10.80
CA GLY A 140 12.85 1.12 11.68
C GLY A 140 11.48 1.25 12.38
N ASP A 141 10.87 2.42 12.35
CA ASP A 141 9.61 2.67 13.06
C ASP A 141 8.44 1.92 12.42
N GLY A 142 7.47 1.54 13.26
CA GLY A 142 6.17 1.06 12.79
C GLY A 142 5.37 2.19 12.14
N HIS A 143 4.52 1.84 11.17
CA HIS A 143 3.59 2.77 10.55
C HIS A 143 2.35 2.02 10.04
N ALA A 144 1.22 2.71 9.96
CA ALA A 144 -0.02 2.19 9.41
C ALA A 144 -0.46 3.02 8.20
N VAL A 145 -0.86 2.33 7.13
CA VAL A 145 -1.33 2.94 5.88
C VAL A 145 -2.60 2.25 5.39
N LEU A 146 -3.33 2.92 4.49
CA LEU A 146 -4.45 2.30 3.79
C LEU A 146 -3.97 1.77 2.43
N THR A 147 -4.12 0.47 2.21
CA THR A 147 -3.93 -0.16 0.90
C THR A 147 -5.26 -0.24 0.17
N VAL A 148 -5.30 0.29 -1.05
CA VAL A 148 -6.45 0.20 -1.96
C VAL A 148 -6.12 -0.79 -3.09
N ARG A 149 -6.84 -1.90 -3.13
CA ARG A 149 -6.65 -2.96 -4.14
C ARG A 149 -7.54 -2.69 -5.33
N THR A 150 -6.96 -2.58 -6.53
CA THR A 150 -7.70 -2.20 -7.74
C THR A 150 -7.36 -3.09 -8.94
N SER A 151 -8.12 -2.98 -10.03
CA SER A 151 -7.85 -3.73 -11.26
C SER A 151 -6.50 -3.42 -11.92
N LEU A 152 -5.84 -2.32 -11.54
CA LEU A 152 -4.51 -1.92 -12.04
C LEU A 152 -3.39 -2.08 -11.00
N GLY A 153 -3.67 -2.71 -9.85
CA GLY A 153 -2.72 -2.96 -8.79
C GLY A 153 -3.12 -2.33 -7.46
N GLU A 154 -2.19 -2.37 -6.51
CA GLU A 154 -2.38 -1.87 -5.15
C GLU A 154 -1.72 -0.50 -4.96
N PHE A 155 -2.51 0.42 -4.42
CA PHE A 155 -2.11 1.81 -4.17
C PHE A 155 -2.16 2.14 -2.68
N ILE A 156 -1.31 3.06 -2.26
CA ILE A 156 -1.14 3.42 -0.86
C ILE A 156 -1.61 4.84 -0.64
N LEU A 157 -2.47 4.99 0.36
CA LEU A 157 -2.92 6.26 0.88
C LEU A 157 -2.31 6.44 2.28
N ASP A 158 -1.54 7.51 2.44
CA ASP A 158 -0.65 7.73 3.58
C ASP A 158 -0.77 9.17 4.10
N ASN A 159 -0.56 9.39 5.40
CA ASN A 159 -0.46 10.71 6.00
C ASN A 159 0.95 11.31 5.90
N LEU A 160 2.00 10.48 5.77
CA LEU A 160 3.39 10.92 5.62
C LEU A 160 3.77 11.24 4.15
N GLU A 161 3.16 10.53 3.20
CA GLU A 161 3.31 10.78 1.75
C GLU A 161 1.98 11.30 1.17
N PRO A 162 1.90 12.56 0.73
CA PRO A 162 0.67 13.14 0.22
C PRO A 162 0.22 12.56 -1.12
N LYS A 163 1.14 12.01 -1.92
CA LYS A 163 0.79 11.36 -3.19
C LYS A 163 0.22 9.97 -2.95
N VAL A 164 -0.78 9.61 -3.75
CA VAL A 164 -1.17 8.21 -3.89
C VAL A 164 -0.16 7.51 -4.78
N LEU A 165 0.58 6.56 -4.21
CA LEU A 165 1.63 5.82 -4.91
C LEU A 165 1.24 4.35 -5.09
N ALA A 166 1.80 3.71 -6.12
CA ALA A 166 1.78 2.25 -6.18
C ALA A 166 2.60 1.69 -5.00
N TRP A 167 2.20 0.56 -4.43
CA TRP A 167 2.84 0.03 -3.23
C TRP A 167 4.35 -0.24 -3.42
N ASN A 168 4.74 -0.66 -4.63
CA ASN A 168 6.13 -0.93 -5.02
C ASN A 168 6.95 0.34 -5.33
N ASP A 169 6.32 1.51 -5.41
CA ASP A 169 6.98 2.82 -5.52
C ASP A 169 7.16 3.48 -4.13
N THR A 170 6.72 2.83 -3.06
CA THR A 170 6.95 3.30 -1.68
C THR A 170 8.25 2.74 -1.09
N VAL A 171 8.78 3.42 -0.07
CA VAL A 171 10.04 3.05 0.59
C VAL A 171 9.86 2.06 1.75
N TYR A 172 8.64 1.60 1.99
CA TYR A 172 8.29 0.79 3.16
C TYR A 172 8.61 -0.70 2.97
N THR A 173 8.90 -1.39 4.07
CA THR A 173 8.80 -2.85 4.18
C THR A 173 7.39 -3.21 4.65
N TYR A 174 6.68 -4.04 3.90
CA TYR A 174 5.29 -4.41 4.21
C TYR A 174 5.25 -5.66 5.07
N LEU A 175 4.58 -5.62 6.22
CA LEU A 175 4.61 -6.72 7.19
C LEU A 175 3.33 -7.56 7.15
N LYS A 176 2.18 -6.88 7.18
CA LYS A 176 0.87 -7.53 7.24
C LYS A 176 -0.25 -6.57 6.88
N ARG A 177 -1.38 -7.14 6.47
CA ARG A 177 -2.61 -6.38 6.18
C ARG A 177 -3.84 -7.18 6.55
N GLN A 178 -4.98 -6.50 6.58
CA GLN A 178 -6.27 -7.17 6.61
C GLN A 178 -6.46 -8.09 5.39
N SER A 179 -7.21 -9.17 5.58
CA SER A 179 -7.64 -10.07 4.51
C SER A 179 -8.66 -9.38 3.61
N THR A 180 -8.63 -9.71 2.32
CA THR A 180 -9.63 -9.27 1.34
C THR A 180 -11.03 -9.82 1.62
N GLU A 181 -11.17 -10.86 2.44
CA GLU A 181 -12.47 -11.53 2.67
C GLU A 181 -13.14 -11.12 3.98
N ASN A 182 -12.35 -10.75 5.00
CA ASN A 182 -12.85 -10.41 6.33
C ASN A 182 -11.93 -9.39 7.02
N SER A 183 -12.48 -8.23 7.38
CA SER A 183 -11.70 -7.13 7.97
C SER A 183 -11.13 -7.43 9.38
N GLY A 184 -11.67 -8.42 10.09
CA GLY A 184 -11.10 -8.92 11.35
C GLY A 184 -9.96 -9.93 11.19
N VAL A 185 -9.66 -10.37 9.97
CA VAL A 185 -8.59 -11.34 9.68
C VAL A 185 -7.37 -10.60 9.13
N TRP A 186 -6.18 -10.95 9.63
CA TRP A 186 -4.91 -10.40 9.15
C TRP A 186 -4.06 -11.48 8.50
N VAL A 187 -3.36 -11.14 7.44
CA VAL A 187 -2.43 -12.02 6.70
C VAL A 187 -1.04 -11.39 6.60
N SER A 188 0.00 -12.22 6.60
CA SER A 188 1.37 -11.73 6.38
C SER A 188 1.54 -11.24 4.93
N ILE A 189 2.47 -10.33 4.73
CA ILE A 189 2.91 -9.91 3.39
C ILE A 189 4.34 -10.39 3.24
N ASN A 190 4.57 -11.22 2.22
CA ASN A 190 5.89 -11.73 1.90
C ASN A 190 6.38 -10.92 0.69
N ASP A 191 6.91 -9.72 0.93
CA ASP A 191 7.27 -8.80 -0.16
C ASP A 191 8.58 -9.17 -0.89
N GLY A 192 9.15 -10.34 -0.60
CA GLY A 192 10.43 -10.81 -1.16
C GLY A 192 11.64 -10.01 -0.68
N ARG A 193 11.45 -9.02 0.20
CA ARG A 193 12.50 -8.25 0.88
C ARG A 193 12.69 -8.71 2.33
N GLU A 194 12.01 -9.79 2.74
CA GLU A 194 11.95 -10.35 4.09
C GLU A 194 13.17 -11.19 4.54
N ASP A 195 14.27 -11.20 3.80
CA ASP A 195 15.53 -11.82 4.26
C ASP A 195 16.26 -10.93 5.29
N ALA A 196 15.57 -10.47 6.35
CA ALA A 196 16.17 -10.00 7.61
C ALA A 196 15.11 -9.48 8.59
N VAL A 197 14.42 -10.36 9.34
CA VAL A 197 14.44 -10.29 10.81
C VAL A 197 13.68 -11.48 11.39
N ALA A 198 14.45 -12.38 12.00
CA ALA A 198 13.95 -13.42 12.88
C ALA A 198 13.15 -12.83 14.05
N SER A 199 12.16 -13.60 14.50
CA SER A 199 11.34 -13.40 15.69
C SER A 199 12.14 -12.85 16.89
N VAL A 200 11.66 -11.79 17.51
CA VAL A 200 11.97 -11.55 18.92
C VAL A 200 11.03 -12.44 19.73
N ARG A 201 11.65 -13.30 20.54
CA ARG A 201 11.04 -14.23 21.49
C ARG A 201 10.62 -13.52 22.77
#